data_AF-A0A139I548-F1
#
_entry.id   AF-A0A139I548-F1
#
_cell.length_a   1.000
_cell.length_b   1.000
_cell.length_c   1.000
_cell.angle_alpha   90.00
_cell.angle_beta   90.00
_cell.angle_gamma   90.00
#
_symmetry.space_group_name_H-M   'P 1'
#
loop_
_entity.id
_entity.type
_entity.pdbx_description
1 polymer ?
#
loop_
_entity_poly.entity_id
_entity_poly.type
_entity_poly.pdbx_seq_one_letter_code
_entity_poly.pdbx_strand_id
1 'polypeptide(L)'
;MLATTAYLALSLTGAAFSSPLTSRSVVLRRSTDSSQPAVVDASYDGQCFYPKPTSRFKLDSYLGRWYQVAGTLAPFTAGCKCIYADYSLNENNGTVNVQNGCELEGQEISIQGTATPLSPSAGYGHVGVLRVQFPGQPAPDCPGPNYIVQEIGAESSGSGCDVNAVSDDAFAIVQAANFTTLFVLSRQQSPGKASIEASNSNVAWLERAKSMGSDLSNVAVTDQSQCQFT
;
A
#
# COMPACT_ATOMS: atom_id res chain seq x y z
N MET A 1 -44.52 64.62 -55.93
CA MET A 1 -43.84 63.32 -56.09
C MET A 1 -43.24 63.00 -54.71
N LEU A 2 -43.92 62.24 -53.85
CA LEU A 2 -43.92 60.76 -53.78
C LEU A 2 -42.47 60.23 -53.79
N ALA A 3 -41.94 59.49 -52.81
CA ALA A 3 -42.59 58.54 -51.91
C ALA A 3 -41.82 58.38 -50.58
N THR A 4 -42.57 58.08 -49.52
CA THR A 4 -42.08 57.74 -48.18
C THR A 4 -41.92 56.22 -48.10
N THR A 5 -40.70 55.72 -47.86
CA THR A 5 -40.43 54.29 -47.66
C THR A 5 -40.38 53.97 -46.17
N ALA A 6 -41.35 53.18 -45.70
CA ALA A 6 -41.37 52.60 -44.36
C ALA A 6 -40.62 51.25 -44.38
N TYR A 7 -39.66 51.06 -43.48
CA TYR A 7 -39.02 49.77 -43.24
C TYR A 7 -39.65 49.11 -42.00
N LEU A 8 -40.29 47.95 -42.21
CA LEU A 8 -40.74 47.05 -41.15
C LEU A 8 -39.53 46.38 -40.50
N ALA A 9 -39.42 46.45 -39.17
CA ALA A 9 -38.52 45.62 -38.39
C ALA A 9 -39.24 44.32 -37.99
N LEU A 10 -38.77 43.18 -38.50
CA LEU A 10 -39.19 41.85 -38.05
C LEU A 10 -38.34 41.43 -36.85
N SER A 11 -38.96 41.30 -35.67
CA SER A 11 -38.33 40.69 -34.50
C SER A 11 -38.45 39.16 -34.57
N LEU A 12 -37.34 38.45 -34.78
CA LEU A 12 -37.30 37.00 -34.57
C LEU A 12 -37.07 36.70 -33.08
N THR A 13 -38.11 36.23 -32.39
CA THR A 13 -37.98 35.59 -31.08
C THR A 13 -37.53 34.14 -31.27
N GLY A 14 -36.28 33.83 -30.97
CA GLY A 14 -35.78 32.45 -30.89
C GLY A 14 -36.24 31.79 -29.59
N ALA A 15 -37.02 30.71 -29.69
CA ALA A 15 -37.36 29.87 -28.56
C ALA A 15 -36.17 28.93 -28.25
N ALA A 16 -35.53 29.13 -27.09
CA ALA A 16 -34.50 28.21 -26.60
C ALA A 16 -35.18 26.99 -25.95
N PHE A 17 -35.03 25.81 -26.55
CA PHE A 17 -35.41 24.54 -25.92
C PHE A 17 -34.28 24.08 -25.00
N SER A 18 -34.49 24.20 -23.69
CA SER A 18 -33.63 23.61 -22.67
C SER A 18 -34.19 22.24 -22.27
N SER A 19 -33.58 21.16 -22.76
CA SER A 19 -33.85 19.80 -22.30
C SER A 19 -33.20 19.58 -20.92
N PRO A 20 -33.92 19.11 -19.90
CA PRO A 20 -33.30 18.77 -18.62
C PRO A 20 -32.51 17.45 -18.76
N LEU A 21 -31.21 17.49 -18.49
CA LEU A 21 -30.39 16.30 -18.27
C LEU A 21 -30.75 15.69 -16.91
N THR A 22 -31.56 14.63 -16.93
CA THR A 22 -31.83 13.82 -15.74
C THR A 22 -30.55 13.07 -15.33
N SER A 23 -29.86 13.55 -14.30
CA SER A 23 -28.74 12.83 -13.69
C SER A 23 -29.27 11.58 -12.99
N ARG A 24 -29.12 10.40 -13.61
CA ARG A 24 -29.38 9.11 -12.95
C ARG A 24 -28.22 8.79 -12.02
N SER A 25 -28.40 9.05 -10.73
CA SER A 25 -27.50 8.54 -9.69
C SER A 25 -27.61 7.01 -9.64
N VAL A 26 -26.57 6.31 -10.09
CA VAL A 26 -26.44 4.86 -9.89
C VAL A 26 -26.04 4.64 -8.43
N VAL A 27 -27.00 4.19 -7.61
CA VAL A 27 -26.70 3.69 -6.27
C VAL A 27 -26.08 2.31 -6.43
N LEU A 28 -24.75 2.22 -6.37
CA LEU A 28 -24.04 0.94 -6.26
C LEU A 28 -24.41 0.30 -4.92
N ARG A 29 -25.35 -0.66 -4.95
CA ARG A 29 -25.62 -1.52 -3.80
C ARG A 29 -24.40 -2.41 -3.59
N ARG A 30 -23.76 -2.29 -2.42
CA ARG A 30 -22.69 -3.20 -2.01
C ARG A 30 -23.30 -4.59 -1.85
N SER A 31 -22.91 -5.52 -2.73
CA SER A 31 -23.28 -6.92 -2.63
C SER A 31 -22.69 -7.50 -1.34
N THR A 32 -23.51 -8.17 -0.54
CA THR A 32 -23.07 -8.97 0.62
C THR A 32 -22.84 -10.44 0.22
N ASP A 33 -22.76 -10.71 -1.07
CA ASP A 33 -22.49 -12.05 -1.60
C ASP A 33 -21.02 -12.40 -1.38
N SER A 34 -20.76 -13.25 -0.39
CA SER A 34 -19.41 -13.73 -0.01
C SER A 34 -18.79 -14.67 -1.04
N SER A 35 -19.45 -14.90 -2.18
CA SER A 35 -18.97 -15.77 -3.26
C SER A 35 -18.27 -15.03 -4.41
N GLN A 36 -18.29 -13.69 -4.42
CA GLN A 36 -17.50 -12.91 -5.38
C GLN A 36 -16.06 -12.72 -4.88
N PRO A 37 -15.04 -12.85 -5.75
CA PRO A 37 -13.67 -12.51 -5.39
C PRO A 37 -13.65 -11.08 -4.84
N ALA A 38 -12.90 -10.85 -3.76
CA ALA A 38 -12.67 -9.50 -3.28
C ALA A 38 -11.95 -8.70 -4.37
N VAL A 39 -12.69 -7.88 -5.12
CA VAL A 39 -12.11 -6.99 -6.13
C VAL A 39 -11.53 -5.79 -5.41
N VAL A 40 -10.22 -5.62 -5.54
CA VAL A 40 -9.46 -4.50 -4.97
C VAL A 40 -8.91 -3.59 -6.06
N ASP A 41 -8.75 -2.30 -5.75
CA ASP A 41 -8.18 -1.34 -6.69
C ASP A 41 -6.68 -1.59 -6.87
N ALA A 42 -6.22 -1.50 -8.12
CA ALA A 42 -4.83 -1.73 -8.52
C ALA A 42 -4.51 -0.90 -9.78
N SER A 43 -3.25 -0.50 -9.94
CA SER A 43 -2.74 0.01 -11.22
C SER A 43 -2.29 -1.16 -12.10
N TYR A 44 -2.44 -1.04 -13.42
CA TYR A 44 -1.91 -2.00 -14.40
C TYR A 44 -1.08 -1.23 -15.43
N ASP A 45 0.15 -1.69 -15.67
CA ASP A 45 1.11 -1.04 -16.58
C ASP A 45 1.19 -1.70 -17.96
N GLY A 46 0.35 -2.72 -18.23
CA GLY A 46 0.45 -3.56 -19.43
C GLY A 46 1.17 -4.89 -19.20
N GLN A 47 1.76 -5.10 -18.02
CA GLN A 47 2.46 -6.34 -17.68
C GLN A 47 2.08 -6.86 -16.28
N CYS A 48 2.07 -6.00 -15.27
CA CYS A 48 1.79 -6.38 -13.88
C CYS A 48 0.72 -5.49 -13.24
N PHE A 49 0.03 -6.05 -12.25
CA PHE A 49 -0.85 -5.30 -11.36
C PHE A 49 -0.05 -4.79 -10.17
N TYR A 50 -0.36 -3.58 -9.71
CA TYR A 50 0.30 -2.96 -8.56
C TYR A 50 -0.76 -2.50 -7.56
N PRO A 51 -0.65 -2.93 -6.29
CA PRO A 51 -1.50 -2.40 -5.23
C PRO A 51 -1.48 -0.86 -5.19
N LYS A 52 -2.60 -0.25 -4.78
CA LYS A 52 -2.65 1.22 -4.59
C LYS A 52 -1.93 1.60 -3.30
N PRO A 53 -0.91 2.49 -3.34
CA PRO A 53 -0.24 2.96 -2.14
C PRO A 53 -1.15 3.89 -1.32
N THR A 54 -0.88 4.00 -0.02
CA THR A 54 -1.52 5.02 0.82
C THR A 54 -0.96 6.41 0.53
N SER A 55 -1.83 7.40 0.45
CA SER A 55 -1.43 8.81 0.40
C SER A 55 -0.83 9.32 1.72
N ARG A 56 -0.89 8.52 2.80
CA ARG A 56 -0.41 8.88 4.13
C ARG A 56 1.08 8.59 4.34
N PHE A 57 1.74 7.93 3.39
CA PHE A 57 3.16 7.62 3.51
C PHE A 57 4.00 8.90 3.57
N LYS A 58 4.86 8.99 4.59
CA LYS A 58 5.88 10.03 4.73
C LYS A 58 7.20 9.36 5.06
N LEU A 59 8.19 9.53 4.18
CA LEU A 59 9.46 8.80 4.27
C LEU A 59 10.14 9.00 5.62
N ASP A 60 10.32 10.25 6.06
CA ASP A 60 11.03 10.56 7.31
C ASP A 60 10.43 9.87 8.53
N SER A 61 9.09 9.77 8.59
CA SER A 61 8.41 9.06 9.68
C SER A 61 8.52 7.54 9.59
N TYR A 62 8.80 7.01 8.40
CA TYR A 62 8.87 5.58 8.12
C TYR A 62 10.27 4.99 8.37
N LEU A 63 11.31 5.84 8.44
CA LEU A 63 12.68 5.44 8.75
C LEU A 63 12.79 4.79 10.14
N GLY A 64 13.93 4.17 10.40
CA GLY A 64 14.20 3.39 11.61
C GLY A 64 13.73 1.95 11.50
N ARG A 65 13.61 1.30 12.65
CA ARG A 65 13.35 -0.13 12.74
C ARG A 65 11.89 -0.50 12.54
N TRP A 66 11.68 -1.59 11.80
CA TRP A 66 10.43 -2.31 11.70
C TRP A 66 10.65 -3.80 11.89
N TYR A 67 9.72 -4.46 12.55
CA TYR A 67 9.69 -5.90 12.73
C TYR A 67 8.66 -6.51 11.80
N GLN A 68 9.04 -7.53 11.03
CA GLN A 68 8.08 -8.29 10.25
C GLN A 68 7.36 -9.25 11.19
N VAL A 69 6.10 -8.98 11.49
CA VAL A 69 5.30 -9.76 12.44
C VAL A 69 4.43 -10.80 11.74
N ALA A 70 4.14 -10.59 10.46
CA ALA A 70 3.60 -11.61 9.57
C ALA A 70 3.97 -11.27 8.12
N GLY A 71 3.91 -12.27 7.24
CA GLY A 71 4.14 -12.04 5.82
C GLY A 71 4.13 -13.31 5.00
N THR A 72 4.24 -13.14 3.69
CA THR A 72 4.37 -14.28 2.76
C THR A 72 5.63 -15.07 3.08
N LEU A 73 5.51 -16.40 3.10
CA LEU A 73 6.66 -17.28 3.26
C LEU A 73 7.57 -17.14 2.04
N ALA A 74 8.70 -16.45 2.22
CA ALA A 74 9.72 -16.32 1.21
C ALA A 74 10.82 -17.36 1.43
N PRO A 75 11.34 -18.00 0.35
CA PRO A 75 12.42 -18.98 0.49
C PRO A 75 13.67 -18.44 1.21
N PHE A 76 13.96 -17.14 1.05
CA PHE A 76 15.12 -16.49 1.65
C PHE A 76 14.96 -16.16 3.14
N THR A 77 13.76 -16.26 3.70
CA THR A 77 13.50 -16.15 5.16
C THR A 77 13.01 -17.46 5.76
N ALA A 78 13.15 -18.58 5.05
CA ALA A 78 12.70 -19.88 5.54
C ALA A 78 13.47 -20.25 6.82
N GLY A 79 12.73 -20.53 7.90
CA GLY A 79 13.31 -20.86 9.21
C GLY A 79 13.77 -19.66 10.05
N CYS A 80 13.74 -18.44 9.49
CA CYS A 80 14.06 -17.22 10.25
C CYS A 80 13.00 -16.94 11.33
N LYS A 81 13.47 -16.53 12.50
CA LYS A 81 12.67 -15.80 13.50
C LYS A 81 13.26 -14.40 13.71
N CYS A 82 12.58 -13.56 14.49
CA CYS A 82 13.07 -12.23 14.86
C CYS A 82 13.39 -11.33 13.65
N ILE A 83 12.59 -11.43 12.59
CA ILE A 83 12.85 -10.72 11.34
C ILE A 83 12.63 -9.23 11.54
N TYR A 84 13.61 -8.42 11.14
CA TYR A 84 13.53 -6.96 11.18
C TYR A 84 14.13 -6.32 9.92
N ALA A 85 13.78 -5.05 9.73
CA ALA A 85 14.37 -4.16 8.74
C ALA A 85 14.68 -2.82 9.40
N ASP A 86 15.91 -2.34 9.24
CA ASP A 86 16.33 -1.00 9.61
C ASP A 86 16.43 -0.14 8.34
N TYR A 87 15.64 0.94 8.32
CA TYR A 87 15.62 1.89 7.21
C TYR A 87 16.34 3.17 7.59
N SER A 88 17.34 3.57 6.80
CA SER A 88 18.03 4.85 6.97
C SER A 88 18.14 5.59 5.64
N LEU A 89 18.14 6.92 5.67
CA LEU A 89 18.30 7.72 4.45
C LEU A 89 19.75 7.63 3.97
N ASN A 90 19.95 7.44 2.67
CA ASN A 90 21.24 7.68 2.06
C ASN A 90 21.39 9.17 1.81
N GLU A 91 22.39 9.80 2.44
CA GLU A 91 22.58 11.26 2.49
C GLU A 91 22.67 11.93 1.10
N ASN A 92 23.02 11.19 0.05
CA ASN A 92 23.48 11.75 -1.22
C ASN A 92 22.51 11.61 -2.40
N ASN A 93 21.47 10.79 -2.31
CA ASN A 93 20.68 10.42 -3.50
C ASN A 93 19.17 10.23 -3.22
N GLY A 94 18.71 10.48 -1.99
CA GLY A 94 17.30 10.33 -1.63
C GLY A 94 16.80 8.88 -1.67
N THR A 95 17.69 7.90 -1.79
CA THR A 95 17.35 6.49 -1.62
C THR A 95 17.45 6.11 -0.14
N VAL A 96 16.91 4.94 0.19
CA VAL A 96 16.89 4.40 1.54
C VAL A 96 17.82 3.20 1.59
N ASN A 97 18.72 3.19 2.54
CA ASN A 97 19.45 2.00 2.94
C ASN A 97 18.49 1.05 3.68
N VAL A 98 18.48 -0.21 3.28
CA VAL A 98 17.65 -1.26 3.90
C VAL A 98 18.57 -2.30 4.49
N GLN A 99 18.63 -2.41 5.80
CA GLN A 99 19.34 -3.48 6.48
C GLN A 99 18.32 -4.47 7.03
N ASN A 100 18.20 -5.63 6.40
CA ASN A 100 17.36 -6.71 6.88
C ASN A 100 18.19 -7.64 7.75
N GLY A 101 17.59 -8.13 8.84
CA GLY A 101 18.18 -9.14 9.70
C GLY A 101 17.15 -10.18 10.17
N CYS A 102 17.63 -11.36 10.51
CA CYS A 102 16.86 -12.41 11.16
C CYS A 102 17.76 -13.31 12.00
N GLU A 103 17.13 -14.15 12.82
CA GLU A 103 17.81 -15.24 13.51
C GLU A 103 17.49 -16.57 12.83
N LEU A 104 18.54 -17.31 12.48
CA LEU A 104 18.44 -18.66 11.96
C LEU A 104 19.39 -19.56 12.76
N GLU A 105 18.84 -20.62 13.36
CA GLU A 105 19.62 -21.61 14.13
C GLU A 105 20.51 -20.98 15.22
N GLY A 106 20.07 -19.88 15.83
CA GLY A 106 20.80 -19.17 16.90
C GLY A 106 21.90 -18.23 16.40
N GLN A 107 21.95 -17.95 15.10
CA GLN A 107 22.87 -16.98 14.50
C GLN A 107 22.10 -15.82 13.85
N GLU A 108 22.67 -14.63 13.89
CA GLU A 108 22.20 -13.50 13.10
C GLU A 108 22.60 -13.67 11.64
N ILE A 109 21.63 -13.52 10.75
CA ILE A 109 21.85 -13.38 9.31
C ILE A 109 21.34 -12.02 8.91
N SER A 110 22.17 -11.23 8.22
CA SER A 110 21.79 -9.90 7.75
C SER A 110 22.22 -9.65 6.31
N ILE A 111 21.48 -8.75 5.65
CA ILE A 111 21.76 -8.30 4.29
C ILE A 111 21.39 -6.84 4.13
N GLN A 112 22.27 -6.10 3.46
CA GLN A 112 22.07 -4.69 3.14
C GLN A 112 21.62 -4.54 1.68
N GLY A 113 20.63 -3.69 1.45
CA GLY A 113 20.09 -3.36 0.15
C GLY A 113 19.75 -1.88 0.03
N THR A 114 19.11 -1.53 -1.08
CA THR A 114 18.71 -0.14 -1.36
C THR A 114 17.26 -0.11 -1.82
N ALA A 115 16.47 0.81 -1.27
CA ALA A 115 15.15 1.15 -1.76
C ALA A 115 15.17 2.51 -2.45
N THR A 116 14.79 2.53 -3.72
CA THR A 116 14.72 3.75 -4.54
C THR A 116 13.26 4.15 -4.72
N PRO A 117 12.84 5.34 -4.26
CA PRO A 117 11.50 5.86 -4.54
C PRO A 117 11.27 6.03 -6.04
N LEU A 118 10.10 5.65 -6.54
CA LEU A 118 9.73 5.93 -7.92
C LEU A 118 9.13 7.35 -8.03
N SER A 119 9.44 8.02 -9.15
CA SER A 119 8.82 9.32 -9.47
C SER A 119 7.30 9.18 -9.62
N PRO A 120 6.49 10.16 -9.18
CA PRO A 120 5.05 10.17 -9.44
C PRO A 120 4.69 10.04 -10.93
N SER A 121 5.55 10.56 -11.81
CA SER A 121 5.37 10.46 -13.27
C SER A 121 5.45 9.02 -13.81
N ALA A 122 5.91 8.06 -13.01
CA ALA A 122 5.93 6.64 -13.37
C ALA A 122 4.54 5.98 -13.31
N GLY A 123 3.53 6.63 -12.70
CA GLY A 123 2.13 6.16 -12.73
C GLY A 123 1.74 5.12 -11.67
N TYR A 124 2.64 4.79 -10.73
CA TYR A 124 2.36 3.82 -9.65
C TYR A 124 1.80 4.44 -8.37
N GLY A 125 1.75 5.77 -8.30
CA GLY A 125 1.35 6.53 -7.12
C GLY A 125 2.35 7.63 -6.79
N HIS A 126 1.98 8.52 -5.87
CA HIS A 126 2.79 9.70 -5.54
C HIS A 126 3.85 9.44 -4.47
N VAL A 127 3.59 8.54 -3.52
CA VAL A 127 4.43 8.25 -2.35
C VAL A 127 4.31 6.78 -1.98
N GLY A 128 5.26 6.26 -1.20
CA GLY A 128 5.19 4.89 -0.66
C GLY A 128 5.37 3.78 -1.70
N VAL A 129 5.91 4.11 -2.88
CA VAL A 129 6.22 3.17 -3.96
C VAL A 129 7.72 3.13 -4.19
N LEU A 130 8.35 2.01 -3.86
CA LEU A 130 9.80 1.86 -3.89
C LEU A 130 10.20 0.64 -4.73
N ARG A 131 11.37 0.74 -5.34
CA ARG A 131 12.11 -0.39 -5.90
C ARG A 131 13.23 -0.77 -4.94
N VAL A 132 13.06 -1.90 -4.26
CA VAL A 132 14.01 -2.49 -3.33
C VAL A 132 14.87 -3.51 -4.07
N GLN A 133 16.18 -3.44 -3.86
CA GLN A 133 17.16 -4.34 -4.47
C GLN A 133 18.21 -4.75 -3.43
N PHE A 134 18.50 -6.05 -3.37
CA PHE A 134 19.62 -6.59 -2.58
C PHE A 134 20.72 -7.17 -3.49
N PRO A 135 21.97 -7.26 -3.00
CA PRO A 135 23.05 -7.93 -3.70
C PRO A 135 22.68 -9.37 -4.10
N GLY A 136 22.98 -9.75 -5.34
CA GLY A 136 22.74 -11.11 -5.85
C GLY A 136 21.28 -11.43 -6.22
N GLN A 137 20.32 -10.54 -5.94
CA GLN A 137 18.95 -10.74 -6.42
C GLN A 137 18.84 -10.47 -7.92
N PRO A 138 18.15 -11.35 -8.68
CA PRO A 138 17.84 -11.07 -10.08
C PRO A 138 16.91 -9.84 -10.18
N ALA A 139 16.82 -9.27 -11.37
CA ALA A 139 15.86 -8.22 -11.64
C ALA A 139 14.42 -8.75 -11.40
N PRO A 140 13.53 -8.00 -10.73
CA PRO A 140 12.13 -8.38 -10.60
C PRO A 140 11.47 -8.54 -11.97
N ASP A 141 10.55 -9.50 -12.08
CA ASP A 141 9.77 -9.73 -13.31
C ASP A 141 8.94 -8.51 -13.71
N CYS A 142 8.42 -7.78 -12.71
CA CYS A 142 7.64 -6.56 -12.93
C CYS A 142 8.55 -5.31 -13.00
N PRO A 143 8.36 -4.44 -14.00
CA PRO A 143 9.21 -3.26 -14.19
C PRO A 143 8.94 -2.14 -13.17
N GLY A 144 7.80 -2.14 -12.49
CA GLY A 144 7.42 -1.14 -11.49
C GLY A 144 8.00 -1.36 -10.09
N PRO A 145 7.33 -0.85 -9.04
CA PRO A 145 7.75 -1.03 -7.66
C PRO A 145 7.52 -2.48 -7.18
N ASN A 146 8.39 -2.94 -6.28
CA ASN A 146 8.26 -4.23 -5.58
C ASN A 146 8.06 -4.06 -4.06
N TYR A 147 7.93 -2.81 -3.59
CA TYR A 147 7.61 -2.48 -2.20
C TYR A 147 6.62 -1.31 -2.21
N ILE A 148 5.37 -1.59 -1.88
CA ILE A 148 4.26 -0.65 -1.98
C ILE A 148 3.56 -0.59 -0.63
N VAL A 149 3.69 0.54 0.07
CA VAL A 149 3.05 0.77 1.37
C VAL A 149 1.59 1.13 1.13
N GLN A 150 0.67 0.23 1.49
CA GLN A 150 -0.76 0.40 1.28
C GLN A 150 -1.50 0.94 2.50
N GLU A 151 -0.96 0.71 3.69
CA GLU A 151 -1.51 1.26 4.91
C GLU A 151 -0.41 1.49 5.94
N ILE A 152 -0.57 2.56 6.71
CA ILE A 152 0.11 2.81 7.98
C ILE A 152 -0.99 3.11 8.98
N GLY A 153 -0.95 2.44 10.13
CA GLY A 153 -1.90 2.62 11.22
C GLY A 153 -1.27 2.32 12.56
N ALA A 154 -2.03 2.42 13.64
CA ALA A 154 -1.60 2.05 14.98
C ALA A 154 -2.69 1.23 15.66
N GLU A 155 -2.29 0.33 16.56
CA GLU A 155 -3.25 -0.50 17.31
C GLU A 155 -4.20 0.36 18.14
N SER A 156 -3.66 1.34 18.87
CA SER A 156 -4.41 2.18 19.81
C SER A 156 -5.47 3.09 19.16
N SER A 157 -5.30 3.42 17.89
CA SER A 157 -6.12 4.43 17.19
C SER A 157 -6.91 3.87 16.00
N GLY A 158 -6.73 2.58 15.68
CA GLY A 158 -7.28 1.97 14.47
C GLY A 158 -6.81 2.67 13.18
N SER A 159 -7.51 2.45 12.06
CA SER A 159 -7.32 3.22 10.83
C SER A 159 -7.88 4.64 10.98
N GLY A 160 -7.19 5.49 11.72
CA GLY A 160 -7.50 6.92 11.91
C GLY A 160 -6.72 7.82 10.94
N CYS A 161 -7.06 9.11 10.87
CA CYS A 161 -6.40 10.08 9.99
C CYS A 161 -5.07 10.64 10.53
N ASP A 162 -4.75 10.38 11.81
CA ASP A 162 -3.61 11.02 12.51
C ASP A 162 -2.46 10.06 12.89
N VAL A 163 -2.59 8.78 12.55
CA VAL A 163 -1.53 7.79 12.76
C VAL A 163 -0.40 8.02 11.76
N ASN A 164 0.78 8.32 12.29
CA ASN A 164 2.02 8.39 11.53
C ASN A 164 2.89 7.18 11.87
N ALA A 165 3.91 6.94 11.06
CA ALA A 165 4.82 5.81 11.25
C ALA A 165 5.77 5.97 12.46
N VAL A 166 5.66 7.06 13.25
CA VAL A 166 6.54 7.33 14.41
C VAL A 166 6.03 6.65 15.69
N SER A 167 4.73 6.36 15.79
CA SER A 167 4.16 5.74 16.99
C SER A 167 4.76 4.36 17.26
N ASP A 168 5.10 4.06 18.52
CA ASP A 168 5.73 2.78 18.92
C ASP A 168 4.83 1.56 18.69
N ASP A 169 3.52 1.76 18.57
CA ASP A 169 2.50 0.75 18.25
C ASP A 169 2.04 0.81 16.78
N ALA A 170 2.80 1.51 15.92
CA ALA A 170 2.47 1.61 14.51
C ALA A 170 2.70 0.28 13.78
N PHE A 171 1.88 0.07 12.76
CA PHE A 171 1.93 -1.04 11.84
C PHE A 171 1.89 -0.53 10.39
N ALA A 172 2.39 -1.33 9.48
CA ALA A 172 2.28 -1.09 8.05
C ALA A 172 1.91 -2.37 7.29
N ILE A 173 1.09 -2.20 6.25
CA ILE A 173 0.84 -3.23 5.23
C ILE A 173 1.62 -2.83 3.99
N VAL A 174 2.52 -3.71 3.57
CA VAL A 174 3.34 -3.55 2.38
C VAL A 174 3.10 -4.74 1.47
N GLN A 175 2.85 -4.48 0.18
CA GLN A 175 2.73 -5.54 -0.82
C GLN A 175 3.63 -5.30 -2.03
N ALA A 176 3.92 -6.37 -2.76
CA ALA A 176 4.63 -6.32 -4.04
C ALA A 176 3.64 -6.33 -5.23
N ALA A 177 4.18 -6.17 -6.44
CA ALA A 177 3.42 -6.33 -7.67
C ALA A 177 2.75 -7.71 -7.74
N ASN A 178 1.59 -7.78 -8.41
CA ASN A 178 0.71 -8.94 -8.50
C ASN A 178 0.25 -9.50 -7.15
N PHE A 179 0.39 -8.75 -6.06
CA PHE A 179 0.02 -9.18 -4.69
C PHE A 179 0.73 -10.48 -4.26
N THR A 180 1.89 -10.79 -4.85
CA THR A 180 2.62 -12.05 -4.62
C THR A 180 3.37 -12.08 -3.30
N THR A 181 3.53 -10.93 -2.65
CA THR A 181 4.25 -10.80 -1.39
C THR A 181 3.56 -9.80 -0.50
N LEU A 182 3.33 -10.18 0.74
CA LEU A 182 2.84 -9.35 1.84
C LEU A 182 3.91 -9.26 2.92
N PHE A 183 4.11 -8.05 3.44
CA PHE A 183 4.76 -7.81 4.72
C PHE A 183 3.79 -7.05 5.63
N VAL A 184 3.54 -7.62 6.80
CA VAL A 184 2.91 -6.92 7.93
C VAL A 184 4.04 -6.52 8.86
N LEU A 185 4.30 -5.21 8.93
CA LEU A 185 5.37 -4.64 9.72
C LEU A 185 4.79 -3.99 10.98
N SER A 186 5.54 -4.02 12.07
CA SER A 186 5.21 -3.39 13.35
C SER A 186 6.43 -2.64 13.90
N ARG A 187 6.20 -1.51 14.58
CA ARG A 187 7.21 -0.83 15.39
C ARG A 187 7.50 -1.57 16.69
N GLN A 188 6.50 -2.24 17.23
CA GLN A 188 6.66 -3.15 18.36
C GLN A 188 7.15 -4.51 17.87
N GLN A 189 8.20 -5.06 18.51
CA GLN A 189 8.75 -6.35 18.14
C GLN A 189 7.78 -7.51 18.35
N SER A 190 7.17 -7.57 19.53
CA SER A 190 6.22 -8.63 19.89
C SER A 190 4.87 -7.99 20.25
N PRO A 191 4.11 -7.51 19.25
CA PRO A 191 2.77 -7.00 19.52
C PRO A 191 1.84 -8.15 19.87
N GLY A 192 0.68 -7.82 20.44
CA GLY A 192 -0.33 -8.81 20.81
C GLY A 192 -0.73 -9.67 19.62
N LYS A 193 -0.77 -11.00 19.80
CA LYS A 193 -1.18 -11.92 18.72
C LYS A 193 -2.54 -11.56 18.14
N ALA A 194 -3.48 -11.08 18.96
CA ALA A 194 -4.80 -10.65 18.49
C ALA A 194 -4.75 -9.46 17.51
N SER A 195 -3.74 -8.60 17.61
CA SER A 195 -3.53 -7.47 16.69
C SER A 195 -3.09 -7.97 15.30
N ILE A 196 -2.35 -9.09 15.25
CA ILE A 196 -1.87 -9.71 14.01
C ILE A 196 -2.91 -10.67 13.43
N GLU A 197 -3.40 -11.60 14.26
CA GLU A 197 -4.19 -12.78 13.88
C GLU A 197 -5.71 -12.54 13.98
N ALA A 198 -6.44 -13.10 13.03
CA ALA A 198 -7.88 -12.99 12.85
C ALA A 198 -8.74 -13.76 13.89
N SER A 199 -8.33 -13.85 15.15
CA SER A 199 -9.12 -14.60 16.14
C SER A 199 -10.26 -13.75 16.72
N ASN A 200 -11.42 -13.84 16.04
CA ASN A 200 -12.78 -13.61 16.55
C ASN A 200 -13.37 -12.19 16.64
N SER A 201 -12.81 -11.15 16.01
CA SER A 201 -13.57 -9.91 15.76
C SER A 201 -12.79 -8.87 14.95
N ASN A 202 -13.26 -8.56 13.73
CA ASN A 202 -13.15 -7.32 12.93
C ASN A 202 -11.90 -6.40 12.93
N VAL A 203 -10.79 -6.69 13.62
CA VAL A 203 -9.60 -5.81 13.64
C VAL A 203 -8.31 -6.61 13.84
N ALA A 204 -7.88 -7.32 12.80
CA ALA A 204 -6.56 -7.94 12.73
C ALA A 204 -5.83 -7.49 11.45
N TRP A 205 -4.53 -7.20 11.53
CA TRP A 205 -3.75 -6.69 10.39
C TRP A 205 -3.74 -7.63 9.18
N LEU A 206 -3.85 -8.95 9.42
CA LEU A 206 -3.99 -9.92 8.33
C LEU A 206 -5.35 -9.84 7.61
N GLU A 207 -6.47 -9.68 8.31
CA GLU A 207 -7.78 -9.51 7.66
C GLU A 207 -7.85 -8.20 6.87
N ARG A 208 -7.15 -7.17 7.36
CA ARG A 208 -7.00 -5.91 6.64
C ARG A 208 -6.18 -6.09 5.36
N ALA A 209 -5.04 -6.76 5.43
CA ALA A 209 -4.24 -7.10 4.25
C ALA A 209 -5.05 -7.92 3.22
N LYS A 210 -5.83 -8.91 3.69
CA LYS A 210 -6.76 -9.67 2.85
C LYS A 210 -7.80 -8.79 2.16
N SER A 211 -8.38 -7.83 2.88
CA SER A 211 -9.32 -6.86 2.28
C SER A 211 -8.66 -5.94 1.24
N MET A 212 -7.32 -5.87 1.24
CA MET A 212 -6.48 -5.14 0.30
C MET A 212 -5.88 -6.04 -0.80
N GLY A 213 -6.30 -7.31 -0.89
CA GLY A 213 -5.94 -8.21 -1.98
C GLY A 213 -4.85 -9.22 -1.65
N SER A 214 -4.34 -9.26 -0.40
CA SER A 214 -3.36 -10.28 -0.02
C SER A 214 -3.98 -11.67 -0.02
N ASP A 215 -3.27 -12.63 -0.60
CA ASP A 215 -3.54 -14.06 -0.42
C ASP A 215 -2.91 -14.53 0.90
N LEU A 216 -3.77 -14.85 1.88
CA LEU A 216 -3.32 -15.32 3.19
C LEU A 216 -2.98 -16.82 3.22
N SER A 217 -3.22 -17.57 2.15
CA SER A 217 -2.96 -19.02 2.13
C SER A 217 -1.48 -19.38 2.28
N ASN A 218 -0.59 -18.45 1.94
CA ASN A 218 0.87 -18.59 2.05
C ASN A 218 1.50 -17.56 3.02
N VAL A 219 0.72 -17.05 3.97
CA VAL A 219 1.18 -16.09 4.97
C VAL A 219 1.36 -16.79 6.31
N ALA A 220 2.47 -16.47 6.99
CA ALA A 220 2.75 -16.95 8.34
C ALA A 220 3.01 -15.79 9.29
N VAL A 221 2.67 -16.00 10.57
CA VAL A 221 3.08 -15.12 11.66
C VAL A 221 4.53 -15.43 11.99
N THR A 222 5.35 -14.39 12.07
CA THR A 222 6.78 -14.51 12.41
C THR A 222 6.95 -14.63 13.91
N ASP A 223 7.74 -15.59 14.37
CA ASP A 223 8.12 -15.68 15.78
C ASP A 223 9.05 -14.51 16.15
N GLN A 224 8.55 -13.60 16.99
CA GLN A 224 9.28 -12.43 17.49
C GLN A 224 9.62 -12.56 18.99
N SER A 225 9.54 -13.76 19.55
CA SER A 225 9.85 -14.02 20.97
C SER A 225 11.32 -14.38 21.17
N GLN A 226 11.88 -14.09 22.35
CA GLN A 226 13.21 -14.55 22.77
C GLN A 226 14.34 -14.23 21.78
N CYS A 227 14.29 -13.05 21.16
CA CYS A 227 15.30 -12.60 20.20
C CYS A 227 16.58 -12.16 20.91
N GLN A 228 17.71 -12.59 20.37
CA GLN A 228 19.07 -12.35 20.84
C GLN A 228 19.77 -11.24 20.04
N PHE A 229 19.35 -10.99 18.80
CA PHE A 229 20.01 -10.08 17.85
C PHE A 229 19.00 -9.04 17.35
N THR A 230 18.73 -8.03 18.18
CA THR A 230 17.90 -6.87 17.82
C THR A 230 18.65 -5.60 18.08
#